data_AF-A0A916A8I2-F1
#
_entry.id   AF-A0A916A8I2-F1
#
_cell.length_a   1.000
_cell.length_b   1.000
_cell.length_c   1.000
_cell.angle_alpha   90.00
_cell.angle_beta   90.00
_cell.angle_gamma   90.00
#
_symmetry.space_group_name_H-M   'P 1'
#
loop_
_entity.id
_entity.type
_entity.pdbx_description
1 polymer ?
#
loop_
_entity_poly.entity_id
_entity_poly.type
_entity_poly.pdbx_seq_one_letter_code
_entity_poly.pdbx_strand_id
1 'polypeptide(L)'
;MDVEIANTPAILSISTFEHIGLSDYGLPEDPAAVSAALAKLLAEGHDFLVTIPGGYNPTLDRLIPKARAGNGFEVYYWERPVIGNEWVWTDPASIDIEKLKYGPFWANQLFILHRGQPLFAGTK
;
A
#
# COMPACT_ATOMS: atom_id res chain seq x y z
N MET A 1 19.56 3.33 -7.96
CA MET A 1 20.09 2.56 -6.83
C MET A 1 19.12 1.41 -6.64
N ASP A 2 19.51 0.19 -7.01
CA ASP A 2 18.66 -0.97 -6.83
C ASP A 2 18.81 -1.45 -5.39
N VAL A 3 17.68 -1.57 -4.68
CA VAL A 3 17.64 -2.16 -3.33
C VAL A 3 17.37 -3.64 -3.48
N GLU A 4 18.30 -4.49 -3.06
CA GLU A 4 18.11 -5.93 -3.02
C GLU A 4 17.30 -6.30 -1.76
N ILE A 5 16.13 -6.92 -1.94
CA ILE A 5 15.24 -7.28 -0.82
C ILE A 5 15.10 -8.80 -0.62
N ALA A 6 15.59 -9.60 -1.56
CA ALA A 6 15.46 -11.06 -1.59
C ALA A 6 16.04 -11.80 -0.36
N ASN A 7 16.93 -11.16 0.41
CA ASN A 7 17.56 -11.74 1.61
C ASN A 7 17.16 -11.03 2.92
N THR A 8 16.12 -10.19 2.89
CA THR A 8 15.64 -9.48 4.08
C THR A 8 14.61 -10.34 4.83
N PRO A 9 14.76 -10.55 6.16
CA PRO A 9 13.89 -11.46 6.91
C PRO A 9 12.42 -11.01 6.96
N ALA A 10 12.15 -9.70 6.92
CA ALA A 10 10.81 -9.13 6.73
C ALA A 10 10.93 -7.67 6.28
N ILE A 11 10.08 -7.25 5.34
CA ILE A 11 10.04 -5.87 4.85
C ILE A 11 9.00 -5.08 5.63
N LEU A 12 9.40 -3.94 6.17
CA LEU A 12 8.49 -2.96 6.76
C LEU A 12 8.60 -1.65 5.97
N SER A 13 7.46 -1.16 5.50
CA SER A 13 7.38 0.12 4.80
C SER A 13 6.17 0.88 5.33
N ILE A 14 6.41 2.02 5.97
CA ILE A 14 5.35 2.84 6.56
C ILE A 14 5.31 4.18 5.83
N SER A 15 4.31 4.37 4.98
CA SER A 15 4.08 5.65 4.28
C SER A 15 5.31 6.17 3.52
N THR A 16 5.95 5.26 2.78
CA THR A 16 7.07 5.59 1.89
C THR A 16 6.91 5.00 0.49
N PHE A 17 6.07 3.97 0.31
CA PHE A 17 5.93 3.25 -0.95
C PHE A 17 5.10 4.04 -1.97
N GLU A 18 4.18 4.86 -1.49
CA GLU A 18 3.32 5.77 -2.26
C GLU A 18 4.11 6.86 -3.00
N HIS A 19 5.30 7.21 -2.53
CA HIS A 19 6.14 8.24 -3.16
C HIS A 19 6.88 7.75 -4.41
N ILE A 20 6.93 6.44 -4.63
CA ILE A 20 7.62 5.86 -5.78
C ILE A 20 6.93 6.34 -7.07
N GLY A 21 7.71 6.80 -8.04
CA GLY A 21 7.22 7.21 -9.36
C GLY A 21 6.48 8.54 -9.40
N LEU A 22 6.39 9.27 -8.29
CA LEU A 22 5.89 10.65 -8.25
C LEU A 22 7.04 11.65 -8.42
N SER A 23 6.70 12.90 -8.71
CA SER A 23 7.69 13.99 -8.83
C SER A 23 8.23 14.50 -7.50
N ASP A 24 8.14 13.69 -6.46
CA ASP A 24 8.61 14.05 -5.13
C ASP A 24 10.13 14.27 -5.15
N TYR A 25 10.60 15.19 -4.30
CA TYR A 25 12.02 15.52 -4.15
C TYR A 25 12.72 16.00 -5.44
N GLY A 26 11.96 16.50 -6.42
CA GLY A 26 12.49 17.03 -7.67
C GLY A 26 12.81 15.98 -8.73
N LEU A 27 12.30 14.76 -8.55
CA LEU A 27 12.37 13.70 -9.56
C LEU A 27 11.29 13.90 -10.64
N PRO A 28 11.46 13.38 -11.86
CA PRO A 28 10.37 13.31 -12.84
C PRO A 28 9.37 12.23 -12.42
N GLU A 29 8.09 12.41 -12.78
CA GLU A 29 7.10 11.34 -12.65
C GLU A 29 7.48 10.14 -13.52
N ASP A 30 7.34 8.94 -12.96
CA ASP A 30 7.58 7.67 -13.63
C ASP A 30 6.54 6.63 -13.17
N PRO A 31 5.39 6.55 -13.86
CA PRO A 31 4.38 5.53 -13.57
C PRO A 31 4.88 4.09 -13.73
N ALA A 32 5.90 3.86 -14.57
CA ALA A 32 6.47 2.53 -14.75
C ALA A 32 7.25 2.10 -13.48
N ALA A 33 7.93 3.03 -12.82
CA ALA A 33 8.60 2.77 -11.54
C ALA A 33 7.64 2.27 -10.45
N VAL A 34 6.39 2.76 -10.41
CA VAL A 34 5.35 2.28 -9.48
C VAL A 34 5.10 0.79 -9.69
N SER A 35 4.86 0.40 -10.94
CA SER A 35 4.58 -0.99 -11.31
C SER A 35 5.79 -1.90 -11.08
N ALA A 36 6.99 -1.42 -11.37
CA ALA A 36 8.24 -2.15 -11.18
C ALA A 36 8.53 -2.39 -9.69
N ALA A 37 8.33 -1.37 -8.84
CA ALA A 37 8.51 -1.50 -7.39
C ALA A 37 7.52 -2.49 -6.78
N LEU A 38 6.25 -2.44 -7.17
CA LEU A 38 5.25 -3.40 -6.70
C LEU A 38 5.59 -4.82 -7.16
N ALA A 39 5.97 -5.01 -8.43
CA ALA A 39 6.39 -6.31 -8.94
C ALA A 39 7.61 -6.84 -8.18
N LYS A 40 8.59 -5.99 -7.87
CA LYS A 40 9.79 -6.35 -7.10
C LYS A 40 9.44 -6.76 -5.67
N LEU A 41 8.60 -5.98 -4.97
CA LEU A 41 8.11 -6.34 -3.63
C LEU A 41 7.43 -7.71 -3.64
N LEU A 42 6.59 -7.97 -4.64
CA LEU A 42 5.84 -9.23 -4.74
C LEU A 42 6.72 -10.43 -5.13
N ALA A 43 7.74 -10.22 -5.96
CA ALA A 43 8.65 -11.26 -6.41
C ALA A 43 9.70 -11.64 -5.36
N GLU A 44 10.24 -10.66 -4.64
CA GLU A 44 11.39 -10.85 -3.76
C GLU A 44 11.03 -10.77 -2.27
N GLY A 45 9.93 -10.12 -1.91
CA GLY A 45 9.50 -9.97 -0.51
C GLY A 45 8.81 -11.23 0.00
N HIS A 46 9.54 -12.08 0.73
CA HIS A 46 8.96 -13.28 1.34
C HIS A 46 7.88 -12.93 2.37
N ASP A 47 8.21 -12.01 3.29
CA ASP A 47 7.30 -11.46 4.29
C ASP A 47 7.35 -9.94 4.24
N PHE A 48 6.18 -9.29 4.27
CA PHE A 48 6.10 -7.84 4.29
C PHE A 48 4.87 -7.29 4.99
N LEU A 49 5.04 -6.09 5.55
CA LEU A 49 3.97 -5.20 5.98
C LEU A 49 4.23 -3.82 5.36
N VAL A 50 3.35 -3.40 4.46
CA VAL A 50 3.46 -2.12 3.76
C VAL A 50 2.19 -1.33 3.96
N THR A 51 2.29 -0.13 4.53
CA THR A 51 1.15 0.77 4.72
C THR A 51 1.21 1.93 3.73
N ILE A 52 0.12 2.15 3.01
CA ILE A 52 0.01 3.09 1.89
C ILE A 52 -1.20 3.99 2.14
N PRO A 53 -1.03 5.30 2.29
CA PRO A 53 -2.14 6.22 2.33
C PRO A 53 -2.93 6.23 1.02
N GLY A 54 -4.23 5.93 1.10
CA GLY A 54 -5.09 5.93 -0.07
C GLY A 54 -5.25 7.34 -0.66
N GLY A 55 -5.27 7.43 -1.98
CA GLY A 55 -5.43 8.68 -2.72
C GLY A 55 -4.15 9.49 -2.89
N TYR A 56 -3.03 9.07 -2.30
CA TYR A 56 -1.74 9.77 -2.47
C TYR A 56 -1.12 9.48 -3.83
N ASN A 57 -1.09 8.20 -4.22
CA ASN A 57 -0.58 7.75 -5.51
C ASN A 57 -1.68 6.98 -6.27
N PRO A 58 -2.46 7.66 -7.12
CA PRO A 58 -3.57 7.05 -7.84
C PRO A 58 -3.16 5.91 -8.79
N THR A 59 -1.90 5.88 -9.23
CA THR A 59 -1.38 4.76 -10.03
C THR A 59 -1.24 3.52 -9.17
N LEU A 60 -0.63 3.66 -7.99
CA LEU A 60 -0.48 2.58 -7.02
C LEU A 60 -1.83 2.08 -6.50
N ASP A 61 -2.74 2.98 -6.15
CA ASP A 61 -4.09 2.65 -5.65
C ASP A 61 -4.85 1.72 -6.62
N ARG A 62 -4.70 1.93 -7.93
CA ARG A 62 -5.30 1.09 -8.98
C ARG A 62 -4.58 -0.23 -9.20
N LEU A 63 -3.30 -0.31 -8.86
CA LEU A 63 -2.48 -1.52 -9.04
C LEU A 63 -2.67 -2.51 -7.89
N ILE A 64 -2.82 -2.04 -6.65
CA ILE A 64 -3.01 -2.88 -5.46
C ILE A 64 -4.10 -3.97 -5.65
N PRO A 65 -5.36 -3.63 -6.01
CA PRO A 65 -6.41 -4.65 -6.13
C PRO A 65 -6.15 -5.63 -7.28
N LYS A 66 -5.54 -5.18 -8.38
CA LYS A 66 -5.17 -6.03 -9.52
C LYS A 66 -4.06 -7.00 -9.16
N ALA A 67 -3.08 -6.53 -8.40
CA ALA A 67 -1.94 -7.32 -7.97
C ALA A 67 -2.32 -8.36 -6.92
N ARG A 68 -3.37 -8.15 -6.12
CA ARG A 68 -3.83 -9.11 -5.10
C ARG A 68 -4.12 -10.49 -5.69
N ALA A 69 -4.72 -10.54 -6.89
CA ALA A 69 -5.10 -11.80 -7.53
C ALA A 69 -3.86 -12.67 -7.81
N GLY A 70 -3.76 -13.82 -7.15
CA GLY A 70 -2.74 -14.85 -7.42
C GLY A 70 -1.36 -14.61 -6.80
N ASN A 71 -1.15 -13.53 -6.03
CA ASN A 71 0.16 -13.17 -5.46
C ASN A 71 0.31 -13.48 -3.97
N GLY A 72 -0.65 -14.17 -3.33
CA GLY A 72 -0.49 -14.70 -1.97
C GLY A 72 -0.21 -13.65 -0.89
N PHE A 73 -0.83 -12.47 -0.98
CA PHE A 73 -0.80 -11.44 0.05
C PHE A 73 -2.22 -10.94 0.32
N GLU A 74 -2.43 -10.42 1.53
CA GLU A 74 -3.69 -9.80 1.93
C GLU A 74 -3.61 -8.28 1.80
N VAL A 75 -4.75 -7.69 1.46
CA VAL A 75 -4.98 -6.25 1.52
C VAL A 75 -5.98 -6.02 2.62
N TYR A 76 -5.61 -5.19 3.59
CA TYR A 76 -6.56 -4.60 4.52
C TYR A 76 -6.73 -3.13 4.17
N TYR A 77 -7.90 -2.60 4.48
CA TYR A 77 -8.17 -1.19 4.28
C TYR A 77 -8.83 -0.61 5.52
N TRP A 78 -8.33 0.54 5.91
CA TRP A 78 -8.78 1.29 7.07
C TRP A 78 -9.20 2.67 6.61
N GLU A 79 -10.38 3.11 7.06
CA GLU A 79 -10.89 4.45 6.82
C GLU A 79 -10.99 5.22 8.14
N ARG A 80 -10.69 6.50 8.06
CA ARG A 80 -10.89 7.48 9.13
C ARG A 80 -12.13 8.31 8.77
N PRO A 81 -13.31 7.98 9.31
CA PRO A 81 -14.58 8.61 8.89
C PRO A 81 -14.72 10.06 9.37
N VAL A 82 -14.03 10.42 10.46
CA VAL A 82 -14.08 11.76 11.06
C VAL A 82 -12.68 12.23 11.40
N ILE A 83 -12.47 13.56 11.42
CA ILE A 83 -11.21 14.16 11.87
C ILE A 83 -10.98 13.74 13.34
N GLY A 84 -9.93 12.96 13.58
CA GLY A 84 -9.64 12.29 14.85
C GLY A 84 -8.67 11.13 14.62
N ASN A 85 -8.44 10.25 15.60
CA ASN A 85 -7.56 9.07 15.45
C ASN A 85 -8.32 7.75 15.45
N GLU A 86 -9.63 7.81 15.20
CA GLU A 86 -10.47 6.63 15.08
C GLU A 86 -10.41 6.10 13.65
N TRP A 87 -10.11 4.81 13.54
CA TRP A 87 -10.04 4.10 12.27
C TRP A 87 -10.95 2.89 12.31
N VAL A 88 -11.62 2.65 11.19
CA VAL A 88 -12.55 1.54 11.03
C VAL A 88 -12.03 0.66 9.90
N TRP A 89 -12.03 -0.65 10.15
CA TRP A 89 -11.74 -1.61 9.10
C TRP A 89 -12.90 -1.68 8.10
N THR A 90 -12.58 -1.64 6.81
CA THR A 90 -13.56 -1.76 5.73
C THR A 90 -13.12 -2.87 4.78
N ASP A 91 -14.10 -3.57 4.23
CA ASP A 91 -13.84 -4.56 3.18
C ASP A 91 -13.18 -3.88 1.97
N PRO A 92 -11.96 -4.27 1.58
CA PRO A 92 -11.29 -3.71 0.41
C PRO A 92 -12.09 -3.82 -0.88
N ALA A 93 -12.97 -4.82 -1.01
CA ALA A 93 -13.80 -5.00 -2.20
C ALA A 93 -14.91 -3.94 -2.33
N SER A 94 -15.23 -3.21 -1.25
CA SER A 94 -16.29 -2.19 -1.22
C SER A 94 -15.81 -0.77 -1.58
N ILE A 95 -14.49 -0.59 -1.75
CA ILE A 95 -13.89 0.73 -1.93
C ILE A 95 -14.05 1.18 -3.38
N ASP A 96 -14.49 2.42 -3.57
CA ASP A 96 -14.41 3.11 -4.85
C ASP A 96 -13.03 3.77 -4.99
N ILE A 97 -12.08 3.06 -5.61
CA ILE A 97 -10.69 3.48 -5.79
C ILE A 97 -10.59 4.87 -6.46
N GLU A 98 -11.51 5.19 -7.37
CA GLU A 98 -11.49 6.46 -8.11
C GLU A 98 -11.93 7.65 -7.25
N LYS A 99 -12.52 7.40 -6.07
CA LYS A 99 -12.96 8.44 -5.12
C LYS A 99 -11.99 8.66 -3.96
N LEU A 100 -10.90 7.91 -3.90
CA LEU A 100 -9.88 8.11 -2.87
C LEU A 100 -9.29 9.51 -2.97
N LYS A 101 -9.08 10.13 -1.81
CA LYS A 101 -8.55 11.50 -1.74
C LYS A 101 -7.58 11.62 -0.59
N TYR A 102 -6.35 11.99 -0.93
CA TYR A 102 -5.40 12.43 0.06
C TYR A 102 -5.71 13.86 0.51
N GLY A 103 -5.79 14.08 1.83
CA GLY A 103 -6.00 15.41 2.40
C GLY A 103 -4.75 16.29 2.26
N PRO A 104 -4.87 17.61 2.49
CA PRO A 104 -3.73 18.52 2.38
C PRO A 104 -2.61 18.24 3.39
N PHE A 105 -2.92 17.60 4.53
CA PHE A 105 -1.96 17.36 5.61
C PHE A 105 -2.02 15.95 6.21
N TRP A 106 -3.03 15.14 5.87
CA TRP A 106 -3.20 13.80 6.44
C TRP A 106 -3.98 12.87 5.53
N ALA A 107 -3.75 11.57 5.74
CA ALA A 107 -4.50 10.49 5.12
C ALA A 107 -5.82 10.24 5.87
N ASN A 108 -6.90 10.00 5.14
CA ASN A 108 -8.14 9.47 5.71
C ASN A 108 -8.40 8.01 5.30
N GLN A 109 -7.52 7.45 4.48
CA GLN A 109 -7.60 6.08 3.99
C GLN A 109 -6.22 5.44 4.09
N LEU A 110 -6.16 4.16 4.43
CA LEU A 110 -4.91 3.42 4.57
C LEU A 110 -5.08 2.02 4.01
N PHE A 111 -4.32 1.69 2.97
CA PHE A 111 -4.10 0.30 2.58
C PHE A 111 -2.98 -0.30 3.42
N ILE A 112 -3.16 -1.57 3.79
CA ILE A 112 -2.15 -2.38 4.46
C ILE A 112 -1.98 -3.63 3.61
N LEU A 113 -0.84 -3.74 2.95
CA LEU A 113 -0.44 -4.92 2.19
C LEU A 113 0.38 -5.80 3.10
N HIS A 114 -0.02 -7.06 3.22
CA HIS A 114 0.59 -7.97 4.17
C HIS A 114 0.78 -9.37 3.59
N ARG A 115 2.00 -9.89 3.70
CA ARG A 115 2.36 -11.29 3.40
C ARG A 115 3.13 -11.83 4.61
N GLY A 116 2.69 -12.96 5.14
CA GLY A 116 3.25 -13.58 6.34
C GLY A 116 2.17 -14.17 7.25
N GLN A 117 2.46 -14.27 8.55
CA GLN A 117 1.52 -14.76 9.56
C GLN A 117 0.27 -13.86 9.65
N PRO A 118 -0.97 -14.40 9.69
CA PRO A 118 -2.17 -13.57 9.69
C PRO A 118 -2.17 -12.51 10.81
N LEU A 119 -2.34 -11.24 10.44
CA LEU A 119 -2.30 -10.11 11.38
C LEU A 119 -3.40 -10.16 12.46
N PHE A 120 -4.53 -10.80 12.15
CA PHE A 120 -5.73 -10.79 12.99
C PHE A 120 -6.23 -12.20 13.33
N ALA A 121 -5.32 -13.15 13.55
CA ALA A 121 -5.69 -14.50 14.00
C ALA A 121 -6.42 -14.43 15.35
N GLY A 122 -7.72 -14.76 15.37
CA GLY A 122 -8.48 -15.00 16.61
C GLY A 122 -9.50 -13.93 17.02
N THR A 123 -9.64 -12.82 16.30
CA THR A 123 -10.75 -11.88 16.52
C THR A 123 -11.97 -12.28 15.67
N LYS A 124 -12.88 -13.05 16.28
CA LYS A 124 -14.28 -13.14 15.88
C LYS A 124 -15.10 -12.08 16.59
#